data_AF-A0A316NGQ6-F1
#
_entry.id   AF-A0A316NGQ6-F1
#
_cell.length_a   1.000
_cell.length_b   1.000
_cell.length_c   1.000
_cell.angle_alpha   90.00
_cell.angle_beta   90.00
_cell.angle_gamma   90.00
#
_symmetry.space_group_name_H-M   'P 1'
#
loop_
_entity.id
_entity.type
_entity.pdbx_description
1 polymer ?
#
loop_
_entity_poly.entity_id
_entity_poly.type
_entity_poly.pdbx_seq_one_letter_code
_entity_poly.pdbx_strand_id
1 'polypeptide(L)'
;MKERFQLKWNREERMISNKKKRVDNTKVKILNLDEAGWGLGSMIIFMCIIIIFIIIVAVEIKRVDEERRDDSITTTTAGERTSTPSSITEPDNSNFSKVVVTLRDTARKYSEENELYLTDGEPYILSMSRLINDGYMGRPYYEGQTCSGYAKVTKYNSDLEVESYVKCGTFQSTGYDASLDN
;
A
#
# COMPACT_ATOMS: atom_id res chain seq x y z
N MET A 1 43.62 62.24 43.47
CA MET A 1 44.14 60.92 43.01
C MET A 1 43.43 59.72 43.66
N LYS A 2 42.90 59.81 44.90
CA LYS A 2 42.16 58.73 45.58
C LYS A 2 40.83 58.30 44.92
N GLU A 3 40.11 59.21 44.26
CA GLU A 3 38.77 58.89 43.70
C GLU A 3 38.81 57.96 42.48
N ARG A 4 39.87 57.99 41.68
CA ARG A 4 40.01 57.08 40.53
C ARG A 4 40.27 55.64 40.94
N PHE A 5 40.85 55.40 42.11
CA PHE A 5 41.06 54.05 42.64
C PHE A 5 39.74 53.43 43.13
N GLN A 6 38.89 54.22 43.79
CA GLN A 6 37.58 53.76 44.26
C GLN A 6 36.65 53.36 43.11
N LEU A 7 36.66 54.12 42.01
CA LEU A 7 35.88 53.80 40.81
C LEU A 7 36.37 52.53 40.09
N LYS A 8 37.67 52.24 40.14
CA LYS A 8 38.24 51.02 39.55
C LYS A 8 37.88 49.78 40.37
N TRP A 9 37.95 49.90 41.69
CA TRP A 9 37.61 48.81 42.62
C TRP A 9 36.13 48.39 42.50
N ASN A 10 35.22 49.37 42.49
CA ASN A 10 33.78 49.11 42.36
C ASN A 10 33.35 48.59 40.96
N ARG A 11 34.23 48.69 39.96
CA ARG A 11 34.02 48.08 38.64
C ARG A 11 34.46 46.62 38.63
N GLU A 12 35.56 46.30 39.31
CA GLU A 12 36.08 44.92 39.41
C GLU A 12 35.16 44.02 40.24
N GLU A 13 34.60 44.51 41.34
CA GLU A 13 33.64 43.73 42.16
C GLU A 13 32.37 43.35 41.38
N ARG A 14 31.84 44.28 40.56
CA ARG A 14 30.69 44.00 39.70
C ARG A 14 31.00 42.96 38.62
N MET A 15 32.23 42.94 38.11
CA MET A 15 32.65 41.93 37.13
C MET A 15 32.82 40.54 37.77
N ILE A 16 33.32 40.46 39.00
CA ILE A 16 33.47 39.20 39.74
C ILE A 16 32.09 38.63 40.13
N SER A 17 31.17 39.48 40.59
CA SER A 17 29.79 39.09 40.93
C SER A 17 29.03 38.54 39.70
N ASN A 18 29.12 39.21 38.55
CA ASN A 18 28.49 38.73 37.31
C ASN A 18 29.14 37.45 36.76
N LYS A 19 30.46 37.25 36.93
CA LYS A 19 31.11 35.99 36.56
C LYS A 19 30.66 34.83 37.45
N LYS A 20 30.51 35.04 38.76
CA LYS A 20 30.01 34.02 39.69
C LYS A 20 28.56 33.61 39.36
N LYS A 21 27.69 34.59 39.06
CA LYS A 21 26.31 34.34 38.60
C LYS A 21 26.24 33.56 37.28
N ARG A 22 27.18 33.80 36.35
CA ARG A 22 27.28 32.99 35.13
C ARG A 22 27.75 31.57 35.45
N VAL A 23 28.74 31.38 36.33
CA VAL A 23 29.24 30.05 36.67
C VAL A 23 28.20 29.21 37.41
N ASP A 24 27.36 29.82 38.27
CA ASP A 24 26.26 29.11 38.95
C ASP A 24 25.11 28.73 37.99
N ASN A 25 24.81 29.56 36.98
CA ASN A 25 23.88 29.21 35.91
C ASN A 25 24.50 28.28 34.84
N THR A 26 25.82 28.12 34.87
CA THR A 26 26.58 27.15 34.07
C THR A 26 27.09 26.01 34.95
N LYS A 27 26.53 25.79 36.15
CA LYS A 27 26.33 24.43 36.65
C LYS A 27 25.36 23.78 35.68
N VAL A 28 25.96 23.35 34.57
CA VAL A 28 25.78 22.05 33.97
C VAL A 28 24.58 21.39 34.64
N LYS A 29 23.40 21.54 34.02
CA LYS A 29 22.57 20.35 33.83
C LYS A 29 23.52 19.39 33.12
N ILE A 30 24.32 18.68 33.91
CA ILE A 30 24.79 17.37 33.56
C ILE A 30 23.43 16.70 33.41
N LEU A 31 22.96 16.62 32.17
CA LEU A 31 22.06 15.55 31.82
C LEU A 31 22.85 14.34 32.30
N ASN A 32 22.47 13.85 33.48
CA ASN A 32 22.75 12.50 33.87
C ASN A 32 22.18 11.67 32.70
N LEU A 33 23.04 11.44 31.70
CA LEU A 33 23.03 10.24 30.90
C LEU A 33 23.66 9.15 31.77
N ASP A 34 23.22 9.07 33.02
CA ASP A 34 23.27 7.85 33.79
C ASP A 34 22.31 6.95 33.06
N GLU A 35 22.86 6.12 32.19
CA GLU A 35 22.37 4.77 31.94
C GLU A 35 20.85 4.65 32.01
N ALA A 36 20.13 5.38 31.15
CA ALA A 36 18.79 5.01 30.79
C ALA A 36 18.90 3.80 29.87
N GLY A 37 19.36 2.67 30.43
CA GLY A 37 19.07 1.38 29.88
C GLY A 37 17.57 1.40 29.67
N TRP A 38 17.17 1.44 28.39
CA TRP A 38 15.79 1.36 27.96
C TRP A 38 15.26 0.11 28.64
N GLY A 39 14.57 0.31 29.78
CA GLY A 39 14.37 -0.74 30.75
C GLY A 39 13.73 -1.95 30.09
N LEU A 40 13.92 -3.14 30.66
CA LEU A 40 13.35 -4.39 30.16
C LEU A 40 11.90 -4.23 29.64
N GLY A 41 11.09 -3.39 30.30
CA GLY A 41 9.74 -3.02 29.87
C GLY A 41 9.65 -2.36 28.49
N SER A 42 10.55 -1.42 28.15
CA SER A 42 10.60 -0.80 26.82
C SER A 42 11.01 -1.78 25.71
N MET A 43 11.94 -2.70 25.99
CA MET A 43 12.31 -3.78 25.06
C MET A 43 11.16 -4.77 24.86
N ILE A 44 10.42 -5.09 25.93
CA ILE A 44 9.20 -5.91 25.87
C ILE A 44 8.13 -5.21 25.02
N ILE A 45 7.94 -3.89 25.16
CA ILE A 45 6.97 -3.13 24.36
C ILE A 45 7.32 -3.21 22.87
N PHE A 46 8.58 -2.99 22.48
CA PHE A 46 8.99 -3.14 21.08
C PHE A 46 8.79 -4.56 20.56
N MET A 47 9.06 -5.57 21.38
CA MET A 47 8.84 -6.97 21.03
C MET A 47 7.34 -7.28 20.81
N CYS A 48 6.45 -6.75 21.65
CA CYS A 48 5.01 -6.86 21.48
C CYS A 48 4.53 -6.18 20.18
N ILE A 49 5.06 -5.00 19.84
CA ILE A 49 4.71 -4.28 18.60
C ILE A 49 5.10 -5.12 17.37
N ILE A 50 6.28 -5.74 17.39
CA ILE A 50 6.74 -6.62 16.29
C ILE A 50 5.85 -7.85 16.16
N ILE A 51 5.46 -8.49 17.27
CA ILE A 51 4.53 -9.62 17.24
C ILE A 51 3.17 -9.21 16.64
N ILE A 52 2.63 -8.06 17.02
CA ILE A 52 1.35 -7.57 16.48
C ILE A 52 1.46 -7.37 14.96
N PHE A 53 2.57 -6.79 14.47
CA PHE A 53 2.82 -6.65 13.04
C PHE A 53 2.85 -8.01 12.31
N ILE A 54 3.50 -9.02 12.91
CA ILE A 54 3.54 -10.37 12.35
C ILE A 54 2.14 -11.00 12.31
N ILE A 55 1.31 -10.77 13.34
CA ILE A 55 -0.07 -11.26 13.37
C ILE A 55 -0.92 -10.59 12.27
N ILE A 56 -0.79 -9.28 12.06
CA ILE A 56 -1.50 -8.56 11.01
C ILE A 56 -1.13 -9.13 9.63
N VAL A 57 0.18 -9.28 9.36
CA VAL A 57 0.66 -9.87 8.09
C VAL A 57 0.17 -11.32 7.93
N ALA A 58 0.16 -12.12 9.00
CA ALA A 58 -0.33 -13.50 8.95
C ALA A 58 -1.85 -13.57 8.72
N VAL A 59 -2.64 -12.63 9.25
CA VAL A 59 -4.09 -12.56 9.01
C VAL A 59 -4.39 -12.19 7.56
N GLU A 60 -3.63 -11.27 6.95
CA GLU A 60 -3.78 -10.95 5.53
C GLU A 60 -3.45 -12.14 4.62
N ILE A 61 -2.47 -12.98 4.98
CA ILE A 61 -2.18 -14.22 4.24
C ILE A 61 -3.30 -15.25 4.44
N LYS A 62 -3.88 -15.36 5.64
CA LYS A 62 -5.00 -16.28 5.88
C LYS A 62 -6.30 -15.85 5.22
N ARG A 63 -6.55 -14.56 5.04
CA ARG A 63 -7.69 -14.06 4.24
C ARG A 63 -7.57 -14.44 2.76
N VAL A 64 -6.36 -14.72 2.26
CA VAL A 64 -6.16 -15.21 0.89
C VAL A 64 -6.37 -16.72 0.75
N ASP A 65 -6.32 -17.50 1.84
CA ASP A 65 -6.59 -18.95 1.83
C ASP A 65 -8.01 -19.32 2.34
N GLU A 66 -8.66 -18.44 3.11
CA GLU A 66 -10.01 -18.65 3.66
C GLU A 66 -11.14 -18.13 2.74
N GLU A 67 -10.84 -17.76 1.49
CA GLU A 67 -11.82 -17.64 0.40
C GLU A 67 -11.65 -18.78 -0.61
N ARG A 68 -11.24 -19.95 -0.12
CA ARG A 68 -11.11 -21.18 -0.92
C ARG A 68 -11.74 -22.40 -0.25
N ARG A 69 -12.65 -22.20 0.71
CA ARG A 69 -13.24 -23.29 1.50
C ARG A 69 -14.74 -23.23 1.77
N ASP A 70 -15.52 -22.49 0.98
CA ASP A 70 -16.98 -22.71 0.92
C ASP A 70 -17.40 -23.05 -0.50
N ASP A 71 -17.13 -24.30 -0.87
CA ASP A 71 -17.83 -24.96 -1.98
C ASP A 71 -18.46 -26.23 -1.39
N SER A 72 -19.57 -26.05 -0.67
CA SER A 72 -20.49 -27.13 -0.31
C SER A 72 -21.80 -26.63 0.33
N ILE A 73 -22.83 -26.49 -0.52
CA ILE A 73 -24.23 -26.85 -0.25
C ILE A 73 -24.99 -25.92 0.74
N THR A 74 -25.99 -25.14 0.27
CA THR A 74 -27.45 -25.38 0.42
C THR A 74 -28.28 -24.10 0.08
N THR A 75 -29.15 -24.19 -0.95
CA THR A 75 -30.57 -23.69 -0.97
C THR A 75 -30.94 -22.20 -1.13
N THR A 76 -31.60 -21.94 -2.28
CA THR A 76 -32.85 -21.16 -2.49
C THR A 76 -32.85 -19.62 -2.50
N THR A 77 -33.13 -19.12 -3.72
CA THR A 77 -34.01 -17.99 -4.11
C THR A 77 -33.89 -16.66 -3.35
N ALA A 78 -33.27 -15.66 -3.98
CA ALA A 78 -33.97 -14.48 -4.51
C ALA A 78 -33.04 -13.55 -5.30
N GLY A 79 -33.20 -13.52 -6.63
CA GLY A 79 -33.01 -12.34 -7.47
C GLY A 79 -31.58 -11.78 -7.62
N GLU A 80 -30.65 -12.55 -8.16
CA GLU A 80 -29.36 -12.03 -8.59
C GLU A 80 -29.32 -11.97 -10.13
N ARG A 81 -29.23 -10.74 -10.67
CA ARG A 81 -29.08 -10.53 -12.11
C ARG A 81 -27.71 -11.06 -12.50
N THR A 82 -27.75 -12.18 -13.19
CA THR A 82 -26.62 -12.87 -13.82
C THR A 82 -25.81 -11.89 -14.67
N SER A 83 -24.68 -11.42 -14.13
CA SER A 83 -23.56 -10.97 -14.95
C SER A 83 -23.15 -12.18 -15.78
N THR A 84 -23.37 -12.09 -17.09
CA THR A 84 -23.12 -13.18 -18.03
C THR A 84 -21.62 -13.50 -18.00
N PRO A 85 -21.20 -14.72 -17.60
CA PRO A 85 -19.81 -15.10 -17.76
C PRO A 85 -19.54 -15.13 -19.27
N SER A 86 -18.55 -14.35 -19.70
CA SER A 86 -18.04 -14.40 -21.06
C SER A 86 -17.75 -15.85 -21.42
N SER A 87 -18.44 -16.33 -22.47
CA SER A 87 -18.36 -17.71 -22.93
C SER A 87 -16.91 -18.04 -23.30
N ILE A 88 -16.32 -18.90 -22.47
CA ILE A 88 -15.04 -19.52 -22.68
C ILE A 88 -15.24 -20.53 -23.80
N THR A 89 -14.62 -20.31 -24.96
CA THR A 89 -14.28 -21.44 -25.82
C THR A 89 -13.01 -22.02 -25.23
N GLU A 90 -13.18 -23.06 -24.39
CA GLU A 90 -12.10 -23.77 -23.69
C GLU A 90 -10.97 -24.21 -24.64
N PRO A 91 -9.72 -24.11 -24.17
CA PRO A 91 -9.17 -25.25 -23.46
C PRO A 91 -9.25 -25.02 -21.95
N ASP A 92 -9.61 -26.09 -21.24
CA ASP A 92 -9.57 -26.23 -19.79
C ASP A 92 -8.14 -25.97 -19.28
N ASN A 93 -7.77 -24.70 -19.14
CA ASN A 93 -6.59 -24.30 -18.40
C ASN A 93 -6.99 -23.29 -17.34
N SER A 94 -7.31 -23.84 -16.17
CA SER A 94 -7.54 -23.10 -14.93
C SER A 94 -6.49 -22.01 -14.64
N ASN A 95 -5.26 -22.11 -15.16
CA ASN A 95 -4.23 -21.08 -14.99
C ASN A 95 -4.36 -19.91 -15.97
N PHE A 96 -4.84 -20.12 -17.20
CA PHE A 96 -5.11 -18.99 -18.11
C PHE A 96 -6.26 -18.14 -17.55
N SER A 97 -7.32 -18.81 -17.09
CA SER A 97 -8.45 -18.16 -16.42
C SER A 97 -8.01 -17.33 -15.21
N LYS A 98 -7.06 -17.84 -14.39
CA LYS A 98 -6.48 -17.05 -13.29
C LYS A 98 -5.85 -15.75 -13.75
N VAL A 99 -5.14 -15.71 -14.89
CA VAL A 99 -4.53 -14.47 -15.40
C VAL A 99 -5.62 -13.46 -15.78
N VAL A 100 -6.68 -13.93 -16.46
CA VAL A 100 -7.83 -13.10 -16.86
C VAL A 100 -8.54 -12.52 -15.63
N VAL A 101 -8.82 -13.35 -14.62
CA VAL A 101 -9.45 -12.92 -13.36
C VAL A 101 -8.56 -11.95 -12.61
N THR A 102 -7.26 -12.25 -12.49
CA THR A 102 -6.30 -11.37 -11.81
C THR A 102 -6.26 -9.98 -12.44
N LEU A 103 -6.23 -9.89 -13.78
CA LEU A 103 -6.27 -8.61 -14.48
C LEU A 103 -7.57 -7.84 -14.20
N ARG A 104 -8.72 -8.53 -14.20
CA ARG A 104 -10.02 -7.91 -13.91
C ARG A 104 -10.06 -7.31 -12.51
N ASP A 105 -9.63 -8.09 -11.52
CA ASP A 105 -9.76 -7.70 -10.12
C ASP A 105 -8.76 -6.57 -9.78
N THR A 106 -7.56 -6.61 -10.35
CA THR A 106 -6.59 -5.51 -10.21
C THR A 106 -7.01 -4.25 -10.97
N ALA A 107 -7.62 -4.37 -12.14
CA ALA A 107 -8.20 -3.23 -12.85
C ALA A 107 -9.34 -2.57 -12.07
N ARG A 108 -10.20 -3.37 -11.44
CA ARG A 108 -11.25 -2.89 -10.53
C ARG A 108 -10.64 -2.10 -9.37
N LYS A 109 -9.70 -2.71 -8.65
CA LYS A 109 -8.99 -2.09 -7.52
C LYS A 109 -8.33 -0.77 -7.93
N TYR A 110 -7.61 -0.76 -9.05
CA TYR A 110 -6.97 0.44 -9.57
C TYR A 110 -7.99 1.57 -9.83
N SER A 111 -9.15 1.22 -10.41
CA SER A 111 -10.20 2.18 -10.76
C SER A 111 -10.86 2.78 -9.53
N GLU A 112 -11.04 1.97 -8.48
CA GLU A 112 -11.60 2.39 -7.19
C GLU A 112 -10.62 3.29 -6.41
N GLU A 113 -9.32 2.96 -6.39
CA GLU A 113 -8.31 3.71 -5.62
C GLU A 113 -7.87 5.02 -6.29
N ASN A 114 -7.86 5.08 -7.62
CA ASN A 114 -7.36 6.24 -8.36
C ASN A 114 -8.47 7.20 -8.85
N GLU A 115 -9.72 6.96 -8.43
CA GLU A 115 -10.90 7.77 -8.80
C GLU A 115 -10.93 8.13 -10.30
N LEU A 116 -10.83 7.11 -11.16
CA LEU A 116 -10.81 7.35 -12.61
C LEU A 116 -12.07 8.14 -13.04
N TYR A 117 -11.85 9.20 -13.82
CA TYR A 117 -12.92 9.95 -14.46
C TYR A 117 -13.56 9.12 -15.58
N LEU A 118 -14.49 8.25 -15.22
CA LEU A 118 -15.25 7.41 -16.13
C LEU A 118 -16.50 8.15 -16.59
N THR A 119 -16.77 8.11 -17.89
CA THR A 119 -18.05 8.57 -18.45
C THR A 119 -19.02 7.40 -18.43
N ASP A 120 -20.26 7.64 -17.99
CA ASP A 120 -21.26 6.58 -17.87
C ASP A 120 -21.53 5.93 -19.24
N GLY A 121 -21.44 4.59 -19.26
CA GLY A 121 -21.62 3.76 -20.45
C GLY A 121 -20.44 3.74 -21.45
N GLU A 122 -19.40 4.54 -21.23
CA GLU A 122 -18.23 4.59 -22.11
C GLU A 122 -17.07 3.77 -21.50
N PRO A 123 -16.51 2.79 -22.23
CA PRO A 123 -15.45 1.95 -21.71
C PRO A 123 -14.13 2.70 -21.65
N TYR A 124 -13.54 2.76 -20.46
CA TYR A 124 -12.16 3.16 -20.29
C TYR A 124 -11.23 1.95 -20.44
N ILE A 125 -10.22 2.08 -21.30
CA ILE A 125 -9.24 1.02 -21.53
C ILE A 125 -8.07 1.18 -20.57
N LEU A 126 -7.88 0.18 -19.71
CA LEU A 126 -6.78 0.11 -18.76
C LEU A 126 -5.83 -1.03 -19.16
N SER A 127 -4.65 -0.68 -19.67
CA SER A 127 -3.68 -1.70 -20.11
C SER A 127 -3.00 -2.40 -18.94
N MET A 128 -2.72 -3.68 -19.11
CA MET A 128 -1.97 -4.49 -18.15
C MET A 128 -0.60 -3.89 -17.88
N SER A 129 0.05 -3.35 -18.91
CA SER A 129 1.32 -2.64 -18.81
C SER A 129 1.28 -1.50 -17.79
N ARG A 130 0.20 -0.72 -17.78
CA ARG A 130 0.01 0.37 -16.81
C ARG A 130 -0.14 -0.18 -15.39
N LEU A 131 -0.99 -1.18 -15.19
CA LEU A 131 -1.19 -1.83 -13.89
C LEU A 131 0.11 -2.44 -13.33
N ILE A 132 0.97 -2.96 -14.20
CA ILE A 132 2.29 -3.48 -13.81
C ILE A 132 3.23 -2.33 -13.41
N ASN A 133 3.29 -1.27 -14.22
CA ASN A 133 4.18 -0.13 -13.96
C ASN A 133 3.78 0.63 -12.70
N ASP A 134 2.48 0.73 -12.44
CA ASP A 134 1.91 1.39 -11.26
C ASP A 134 1.95 0.48 -10.01
N GLY A 135 2.42 -0.77 -10.15
CA GLY A 135 2.67 -1.69 -9.03
C GLY A 135 1.45 -2.46 -8.52
N TYR A 136 0.33 -2.43 -9.26
CA TYR A 136 -0.91 -3.13 -8.89
C TYR A 136 -0.85 -4.64 -9.16
N MET A 137 0.03 -5.07 -10.09
CA MET A 137 0.22 -6.48 -10.41
C MET A 137 1.64 -6.77 -10.90
N GLY A 138 2.05 -8.04 -10.77
CA GLY A 138 3.28 -8.54 -11.40
C GLY A 138 3.06 -8.86 -12.89
N ARG A 139 4.16 -9.10 -13.63
CA ARG A 139 4.10 -9.61 -15.01
C ARG A 139 3.56 -11.04 -15.00
N PRO A 140 2.39 -11.32 -15.60
CA PRO A 140 1.87 -12.68 -15.64
C PRO A 140 2.61 -13.50 -16.69
N TYR A 141 2.79 -14.78 -16.38
CA TYR A 141 3.37 -15.78 -17.26
C TYR A 141 2.43 -16.97 -17.38
N TYR A 142 2.29 -17.47 -18.61
CA TYR A 142 1.50 -18.64 -18.91
C TYR A 142 2.26 -19.49 -19.93
N GLU A 143 2.49 -20.76 -19.59
CA GLU A 143 3.25 -21.71 -20.43
C GLU A 143 4.59 -21.16 -20.93
N GLY A 144 5.31 -20.41 -20.07
CA GLY A 144 6.62 -19.82 -20.39
C GLY A 144 6.55 -18.56 -21.26
N GLN A 145 5.35 -18.11 -21.65
CA GLN A 145 5.13 -16.87 -22.40
C GLN A 145 4.68 -15.75 -21.47
N THR A 146 5.19 -14.54 -21.71
CA THR A 146 4.66 -13.34 -21.07
C THR A 146 3.28 -13.04 -21.61
N CYS A 147 2.38 -12.64 -20.71
CA CYS A 147 1.04 -12.20 -21.07
C CYS A 147 0.99 -10.68 -21.25
N SER A 148 0.17 -10.23 -22.18
CA SER A 148 -0.27 -8.84 -22.36
C SER A 148 -1.80 -8.78 -22.37
N GLY A 149 -2.37 -7.59 -22.31
CA GLY A 149 -3.82 -7.45 -22.21
C GLY A 149 -4.27 -6.10 -21.71
N TYR A 150 -5.58 -5.96 -21.64
CA TYR A 150 -6.24 -4.77 -21.15
C TYR A 150 -7.56 -5.13 -20.47
N ALA A 151 -8.02 -4.26 -19.60
CA ALA A 151 -9.35 -4.30 -19.03
C ALA A 151 -10.19 -3.15 -19.58
N LYS A 152 -11.44 -3.43 -19.92
CA LYS A 152 -12.48 -2.42 -20.17
C LYS A 152 -13.18 -2.15 -18.86
N VAL A 153 -13.10 -0.91 -18.40
CA VAL A 153 -13.75 -0.44 -17.18
C VAL A 153 -14.87 0.48 -17.59
N THR A 154 -16.11 0.08 -17.34
CA THR A 154 -17.30 0.87 -17.67
C THR A 154 -18.06 1.18 -16.41
N LYS A 155 -18.47 2.43 -16.25
CA LYS A 155 -19.31 2.86 -15.14
C LYS A 155 -20.76 2.94 -15.60
N TYR A 156 -21.69 2.43 -14.80
CA TYR A 156 -23.11 2.59 -15.00
C TYR A 156 -23.75 3.10 -13.71
N ASN A 157 -24.13 4.38 -13.68
CA ASN A 157 -24.61 5.05 -12.48
C ASN A 157 -23.57 5.01 -11.34
N SER A 158 -23.71 4.05 -10.41
CA SER A 158 -22.79 3.82 -9.28
C SER A 158 -21.95 2.56 -9.43
N ASP A 159 -22.28 1.70 -10.39
CA ASP A 159 -21.70 0.36 -10.47
C ASP A 159 -20.57 0.32 -11.48
N LEU A 160 -19.51 -0.41 -11.13
CA LEU A 160 -18.33 -0.61 -11.97
C LEU A 160 -18.39 -2.00 -12.61
N GLU A 161 -18.50 -2.03 -13.93
CA GLU A 161 -18.34 -3.24 -14.73
C GLU A 161 -16.92 -3.31 -15.28
N VAL A 162 -16.28 -4.47 -15.13
CA VAL A 162 -14.90 -4.69 -15.57
C VAL A 162 -14.81 -5.99 -16.34
N GLU A 163 -14.39 -5.89 -17.59
CA GLU A 163 -14.10 -7.02 -18.47
C GLU A 163 -12.61 -7.05 -18.81
N SER A 164 -11.97 -8.21 -18.72
CA SER A 164 -10.54 -8.36 -18.99
C SER A 164 -10.29 -9.21 -20.22
N TYR A 165 -9.30 -8.78 -21.01
CA TYR A 165 -8.88 -9.45 -22.23
C TYR A 165 -7.37 -9.66 -22.17
N VAL A 166 -6.93 -10.91 -22.32
CA VAL A 166 -5.54 -11.32 -22.12
C VAL A 166 -5.06 -12.12 -23.33
N LYS A 167 -3.80 -11.93 -23.69
CA LYS A 167 -3.07 -12.71 -24.68
C LYS A 167 -1.74 -13.18 -24.11
N CYS A 168 -1.46 -14.48 -24.21
CA CYS A 168 -0.21 -15.09 -23.81
C CYS A 168 0.29 -15.98 -24.96
N GLY A 169 1.25 -15.50 -25.75
CA GLY A 169 1.74 -16.24 -26.93
C GLY A 169 0.62 -16.51 -27.95
N THR A 170 0.28 -17.79 -28.16
CA THR A 170 -0.80 -18.23 -29.05
C THR A 170 -2.18 -18.28 -28.38
N PHE A 171 -2.24 -18.17 -27.06
CA PHE A 171 -3.49 -18.19 -26.30
C PHE A 171 -4.03 -16.78 -26.14
N GLN A 172 -5.32 -16.59 -26.38
CA GLN A 172 -5.97 -15.30 -26.19
C GLN A 172 -7.42 -15.49 -25.73
N SER A 173 -7.90 -14.55 -24.92
CA SER A 173 -9.31 -14.49 -24.54
C SER A 173 -10.19 -14.16 -25.75
N THR A 174 -11.41 -14.70 -25.75
CA THR A 174 -12.44 -14.33 -26.73
C THR A 174 -12.69 -12.82 -26.70
N GLY A 175 -12.81 -12.17 -27.87
CA GLY A 175 -13.06 -10.73 -27.96
C GLY A 175 -11.83 -9.83 -27.73
N TYR A 176 -10.64 -10.42 -27.56
CA TYR A 176 -9.39 -9.66 -27.51
C TYR A 176 -9.13 -8.93 -28.84
N ASP A 177 -8.83 -7.64 -28.73
CA ASP A 177 -8.47 -6.75 -29.83
C ASP A 177 -7.07 -6.18 -29.60
N ALA A 178 -6.15 -6.53 -30.50
CA ALA A 178 -4.75 -6.09 -30.39
C ALA A 178 -4.57 -4.57 -30.51
N SER A 179 -5.52 -3.83 -31.09
CA SER A 179 -5.44 -2.37 -31.19
C SER A 179 -5.64 -1.66 -29.84
N LEU A 180 -6.23 -2.36 -28.86
CA LEU A 180 -6.50 -1.84 -27.53
C LEU A 180 -5.40 -2.21 -26.51
N ASP A 181 -4.50 -3.14 -26.85
CA ASP A 181 -3.39 -3.60 -26.02
C ASP A 181 -2.13 -2.74 -26.27
N ASN A 182 -2.11 -1.55 -25.67
CA ASN A 182 -1.03 -0.56 -25.79
C ASN A 182 -0.12 -0.50 -24.55
#